data_AF-H7C7N3-F1
#
_entry.id   AF-H7C7N3-F1
#
_cell.length_a   1.000
_cell.length_b   1.000
_cell.length_c   1.000
_cell.angle_alpha   90.00
_cell.angle_beta   90.00
_cell.angle_gamma   90.00
#
_symmetry.space_group_name_H-M   'P 1'
#
loop_
_entity.id
_entity.type
_entity.pdbx_description
1 polymer ?
#
loop_
_entity_poly.entity_id
_entity_poly.type
_entity_poly.pdbx_seq_one_letter_code
_entity_poly.pdbx_strand_id
1 'polypeptide(L)'
;MRNKNIFKLFFAAMLFVMACKAYVEEKKEIDSLMEDVLALVNDSSGGKFKDYKDKINELKENLKDIGNAELKEKLLNLQNSFQDKLAAKLAALKAAKNTIENITDKDQDISKRKIWSEAKLVGVTVPLLGSNTSGNGDKMSKNAVEQIDKVIKFLEEGTN
;
A
#
# COMPACT_ATOMS: atom_id res chain seq x y z
N MET A 1 -18.65 -51.87 27.65
CA MET A 1 -17.49 -51.00 27.36
C MET A 1 -17.57 -50.21 26.03
N ARG A 2 -18.67 -50.24 25.25
CA ARG A 2 -18.75 -49.53 23.95
C ARG A 2 -19.02 -48.00 24.02
N ASN A 3 -19.66 -47.49 25.08
CA ASN A 3 -20.04 -46.07 25.15
C ASN A 3 -18.92 -45.07 25.49
N LYS A 4 -17.79 -45.52 26.09
CA LYS A 4 -16.71 -44.61 26.50
C LYS A 4 -15.91 -44.03 25.32
N ASN A 5 -15.86 -44.74 24.17
CA ASN A 5 -15.13 -44.26 23.00
C ASN A 5 -15.91 -43.24 22.17
N ILE A 6 -17.24 -43.36 22.10
CA ILE A 6 -18.11 -42.40 21.39
C ILE A 6 -18.07 -41.03 22.07
N PHE A 7 -18.14 -40.98 23.40
CA PHE A 7 -18.06 -39.72 24.15
C PHE A 7 -16.71 -39.01 23.97
N LYS A 8 -15.60 -39.76 23.95
CA LYS A 8 -14.26 -39.23 23.68
C LYS A 8 -14.13 -38.71 22.24
N LEU A 9 -14.69 -39.43 21.27
CA LEU A 9 -14.70 -39.01 19.87
C LEU A 9 -15.53 -37.73 19.68
N PHE A 10 -16.66 -37.62 20.38
CA PHE A 10 -17.53 -36.45 20.35
C PHE A 10 -16.85 -35.22 20.97
N PHE A 11 -16.16 -35.39 22.12
CA PHE A 11 -15.36 -34.32 22.72
C PHE A 11 -14.19 -33.89 21.85
N ALA A 12 -13.50 -34.85 21.20
CA ALA A 12 -12.42 -34.54 20.26
C ALA A 12 -12.95 -33.77 19.04
N ALA A 13 -14.09 -34.17 18.47
CA ALA A 13 -14.73 -33.46 17.37
C ALA A 13 -15.24 -32.07 17.79
N MET A 14 -15.77 -31.92 19.00
CA MET A 14 -16.24 -30.62 19.51
C MET A 14 -15.08 -29.66 19.79
N LEU A 15 -13.97 -30.16 20.37
CA LEU A 15 -12.73 -29.40 20.54
C LEU A 15 -12.10 -29.03 19.19
N PHE A 16 -12.16 -29.93 18.20
CA PHE A 16 -11.72 -29.65 16.84
C PHE A 16 -12.59 -28.56 16.18
N VAL A 17 -13.92 -28.61 16.34
CA VAL A 17 -14.82 -27.56 15.85
C VAL A 17 -14.60 -26.23 16.56
N MET A 18 -14.34 -26.22 17.87
CA MET A 18 -13.99 -24.98 18.60
C MET A 18 -12.63 -24.43 18.18
N ALA A 19 -11.64 -25.29 17.95
CA ALA A 19 -10.33 -24.90 17.43
C ALA A 19 -10.40 -24.38 15.98
N CYS A 20 -11.26 -24.97 15.13
CA CYS A 20 -11.51 -24.50 13.77
C CYS A 20 -12.35 -23.21 13.73
N LYS A 21 -13.16 -22.93 14.76
CA LYS A 21 -13.90 -21.67 14.92
C LYS A 21 -13.07 -20.57 15.58
N ALA A 22 -11.89 -20.90 16.12
CA ALA A 22 -11.03 -19.93 16.75
C ALA A 22 -10.48 -18.96 15.68
N TYR A 23 -10.73 -17.67 15.91
CA TYR A 23 -10.21 -16.56 15.13
C TYR A 23 -10.66 -16.47 13.66
N VAL A 24 -11.85 -16.99 13.34
CA VAL A 24 -12.39 -16.95 11.96
C VAL A 24 -12.63 -15.52 11.48
N GLU A 25 -13.10 -14.63 12.36
CA GLU A 25 -13.38 -13.23 11.97
C GLU A 25 -12.08 -12.44 11.79
N GLU A 26 -11.10 -12.60 12.67
CA GLU A 26 -9.79 -11.98 12.58
C GLU A 26 -9.03 -12.43 11.32
N LYS A 27 -9.17 -13.70 10.93
CA LYS A 27 -8.64 -14.19 9.65
C LYS A 27 -9.32 -13.51 8.45
N LYS A 28 -10.64 -13.33 8.48
CA LYS A 28 -11.37 -12.61 7.42
C LYS A 28 -10.98 -11.14 7.35
N GLU A 29 -10.78 -10.48 8.48
CA GLU A 29 -10.31 -9.09 8.53
C GLU A 29 -8.92 -8.97 7.88
N ILE A 30 -7.99 -9.86 8.22
CA ILE A 30 -6.67 -9.91 7.59
C ILE A 30 -6.78 -10.18 6.08
N ASP A 31 -7.61 -11.13 5.67
CA ASP A 31 -7.78 -11.49 4.26
C ASP A 31 -8.42 -10.35 3.45
N SER A 32 -9.42 -9.66 4.01
CA SER A 32 -10.02 -8.48 3.39
C SER A 32 -9.00 -7.35 3.22
N LEU A 33 -8.20 -7.08 4.27
CA LEU A 33 -7.16 -6.04 4.20
C LEU A 33 -6.03 -6.44 3.26
N MET A 34 -5.73 -7.75 3.14
CA MET A 34 -4.77 -8.27 2.18
C MET A 34 -5.21 -7.99 0.75
N GLU A 35 -6.47 -8.27 0.40
CA GLU A 35 -7.01 -7.97 -0.94
C GLU A 35 -6.87 -6.47 -1.27
N ASP A 36 -7.21 -5.61 -0.33
CA ASP A 36 -7.06 -4.15 -0.46
C ASP A 36 -5.61 -3.72 -0.67
N VAL A 37 -4.67 -4.31 0.08
CA VAL A 37 -3.22 -4.06 -0.07
C VAL A 37 -2.70 -4.54 -1.41
N LEU A 38 -3.13 -5.71 -1.87
CA LEU A 38 -2.71 -6.27 -3.17
C LEU A 38 -3.21 -5.42 -4.34
N ALA A 39 -4.36 -4.75 -4.18
CA ALA A 39 -4.89 -3.80 -5.14
C ALA A 39 -4.14 -2.45 -5.19
N LEU A 40 -3.21 -2.18 -4.27
CA LEU A 40 -2.37 -0.97 -4.34
C LEU A 40 -1.48 -0.98 -5.58
N VAL A 41 -1.41 0.18 -6.23
CA VAL A 41 -0.67 0.45 -7.45
C VAL A 41 0.07 1.80 -7.34
N ASN A 42 0.95 2.08 -8.29
CA ASN A 42 1.85 3.23 -8.22
C ASN A 42 1.15 4.59 -8.37
N ASP A 43 -0.08 4.65 -8.87
CA ASP A 43 -0.90 5.86 -8.93
C ASP A 43 -1.89 5.98 -7.77
N SER A 44 -1.99 4.97 -6.90
CA SER A 44 -2.75 5.06 -5.65
C SER A 44 -2.25 6.25 -4.82
N SER A 45 -3.19 6.95 -4.18
CA SER A 45 -2.90 8.12 -3.37
C SER A 45 -2.09 7.76 -2.13
N GLY A 46 -1.22 8.68 -1.68
CA GLY A 46 -0.45 8.48 -0.44
C GLY A 46 -1.34 8.23 0.78
N GLY A 47 -2.52 8.86 0.82
CA GLY A 47 -3.52 8.65 1.87
C GLY A 47 -3.99 7.19 2.00
N LYS A 48 -4.18 6.47 0.88
CA LYS A 48 -4.55 5.04 0.92
C LYS A 48 -3.44 4.18 1.52
N PHE A 49 -2.18 4.45 1.16
CA PHE A 49 -1.04 3.74 1.76
C PHE A 49 -0.97 3.99 3.27
N LYS A 50 -1.19 5.23 3.73
CA LYS A 50 -1.20 5.53 5.18
C LYS A 50 -2.37 4.85 5.90
N ASP A 51 -3.58 4.91 5.35
CA ASP A 51 -4.77 4.28 5.94
C ASP A 51 -4.56 2.77 6.13
N TYR A 52 -4.05 2.07 5.12
CA TYR A 52 -3.78 0.63 5.24
C TYR A 52 -2.65 0.33 6.20
N LYS A 53 -1.63 1.18 6.28
CA LYS A 53 -0.58 1.06 7.29
C LYS A 53 -1.13 1.15 8.70
N ASP A 54 -1.97 2.15 8.96
CA ASP A 54 -2.56 2.38 10.28
C ASP A 54 -3.41 1.17 10.68
N LYS A 55 -4.23 0.64 9.75
CA LYS A 55 -5.02 -0.59 9.95
C LYS A 55 -4.16 -1.84 10.20
N ILE A 56 -3.06 -2.01 9.46
CA ILE A 56 -2.12 -3.13 9.67
C ILE A 56 -1.48 -3.03 11.07
N ASN A 57 -1.12 -1.83 11.51
CA ASN A 57 -0.54 -1.61 12.83
C ASN A 57 -1.56 -1.86 13.94
N GLU A 58 -2.81 -1.44 13.75
CA GLU A 58 -3.92 -1.73 14.68
C GLU A 58 -4.16 -3.24 14.80
N LEU A 59 -4.24 -3.96 13.68
CA LEU A 59 -4.37 -5.42 13.69
C LEU A 59 -3.17 -6.10 14.38
N LYS A 60 -1.95 -5.62 14.13
CA LYS A 60 -0.74 -6.14 14.79
C LYS A 60 -0.83 -5.99 16.32
N GLU A 61 -1.29 -4.84 16.79
CA GLU A 61 -1.41 -4.57 18.23
C GLU A 61 -2.54 -5.39 18.87
N ASN A 62 -3.70 -5.46 18.22
CA ASN A 62 -4.86 -6.21 18.70
C ASN A 62 -4.59 -7.73 18.76
N LEU A 63 -3.74 -8.25 17.86
CA LEU A 63 -3.49 -9.67 17.70
C LEU A 63 -2.13 -10.12 18.29
N LYS A 64 -1.40 -9.24 18.98
CA LYS A 64 -0.03 -9.49 19.48
C LYS A 64 0.09 -10.68 20.44
N ASP A 65 -0.93 -10.89 21.28
CA ASP A 65 -0.94 -11.92 22.32
C ASP A 65 -1.54 -13.25 21.83
N ILE A 66 -2.01 -13.31 20.57
CA ILE A 66 -2.61 -14.52 20.00
C ILE A 66 -1.53 -15.51 19.60
N GLY A 67 -1.53 -16.70 20.20
CA GLY A 67 -0.59 -17.79 19.91
C GLY A 67 -0.91 -18.62 18.66
N ASN A 68 -1.93 -18.26 17.87
CA ASN A 68 -2.32 -19.00 16.67
C ASN A 68 -1.30 -18.80 15.53
N ALA A 69 -0.63 -19.88 15.12
CA ALA A 69 0.44 -19.84 14.12
C ALA A 69 -0.03 -19.34 12.75
N GLU A 70 -1.19 -19.81 12.28
CA GLU A 70 -1.76 -19.44 10.98
C GLU A 70 -2.11 -17.96 10.91
N LEU A 71 -2.67 -17.41 11.98
CA LEU A 71 -3.02 -15.98 12.06
C LEU A 71 -1.76 -15.09 12.10
N LYS A 72 -0.70 -15.52 12.82
CA LYS A 72 0.60 -14.84 12.78
C LYS A 72 1.21 -14.85 11.39
N GLU A 73 1.13 -15.98 10.68
CA GLU A 73 1.64 -16.11 9.32
C GLU A 73 0.88 -15.18 8.35
N LYS A 74 -0.46 -15.17 8.41
CA LYS A 74 -1.29 -14.26 7.60
C LYS A 74 -0.95 -12.79 7.86
N LEU A 75 -0.78 -12.40 9.12
CA LEU A 75 -0.44 -11.04 9.51
C LEU A 75 0.96 -10.63 9.03
N LEU A 76 1.93 -11.56 9.09
CA LEU A 76 3.27 -11.35 8.56
C LEU A 76 3.24 -11.18 7.02
N ASN A 77 2.50 -12.03 6.32
CA ASN A 77 2.34 -11.93 4.87
C ASN A 77 1.68 -10.62 4.45
N LEU A 78 0.71 -10.13 5.23
CA LEU A 78 0.06 -8.84 5.01
C LEU A 78 1.06 -7.68 5.14
N GLN A 79 1.88 -7.69 6.20
CA GLN A 79 2.93 -6.69 6.40
C GLN A 79 3.93 -6.70 5.23
N ASN A 80 4.40 -7.88 4.83
CA ASN A 80 5.36 -8.00 3.73
C ASN A 80 4.77 -7.50 2.42
N SER A 81 3.54 -7.89 2.09
CA SER A 81 2.85 -7.44 0.88
C SER A 81 2.68 -5.92 0.86
N PHE A 82 2.35 -5.31 2.00
CA PHE A 82 2.26 -3.87 2.11
C PHE A 82 3.62 -3.18 1.90
N GLN A 83 4.69 -3.70 2.50
CA GLN A 83 6.04 -3.15 2.33
C GLN A 83 6.52 -3.24 0.88
N ASP A 84 6.25 -4.35 0.19
CA ASP A 84 6.59 -4.51 -1.23
C ASP A 84 5.86 -3.47 -2.09
N LYS A 85 4.57 -3.25 -1.83
CA LYS A 85 3.77 -2.22 -2.53
C LYS A 85 4.27 -0.81 -2.22
N LEU A 86 4.62 -0.52 -0.97
CA LEU A 86 5.15 0.78 -0.54
C LEU A 86 6.51 1.05 -1.21
N ALA A 87 7.40 0.06 -1.23
CA ALA A 87 8.69 0.15 -1.89
C ALA A 87 8.54 0.42 -3.39
N ALA A 88 7.64 -0.31 -4.07
CA ALA A 88 7.33 -0.08 -5.48
C ALA A 88 6.82 1.34 -5.76
N LYS A 89 5.89 1.84 -4.92
CA LYS A 89 5.37 3.22 -5.02
C LYS A 89 6.48 4.26 -4.84
N LEU A 90 7.33 4.10 -3.82
CA LEU A 90 8.44 5.03 -3.55
C LEU A 90 9.47 5.03 -4.69
N ALA A 91 9.80 3.85 -5.23
CA ALA A 91 10.68 3.73 -6.38
C ALA A 91 10.09 4.42 -7.62
N ALA A 92 8.80 4.24 -7.88
CA ALA A 92 8.11 4.90 -8.99
C ALA A 92 8.09 6.43 -8.84
N LEU A 93 7.80 6.94 -7.65
CA LEU A 93 7.85 8.38 -7.33
C LEU A 93 9.25 8.96 -7.58
N LYS A 94 10.29 8.29 -7.06
CA LYS A 94 11.70 8.71 -7.24
C LYS A 94 12.12 8.67 -8.72
N ALA A 95 11.67 7.66 -9.47
CA ALA A 95 11.93 7.55 -10.91
C ALA A 95 11.23 8.65 -11.73
N ALA A 96 9.96 8.95 -11.42
CA ALA A 96 9.21 10.02 -12.07
C ALA A 96 9.85 11.39 -11.79
N LYS A 97 10.23 11.66 -10.53
CA LYS A 97 10.97 12.86 -10.13
C LYS A 97 12.25 13.03 -10.95
N ASN A 98 13.12 12.01 -10.94
CA ASN A 98 14.39 12.05 -11.67
C ASN A 98 14.18 12.25 -13.18
N THR A 99 13.15 11.63 -13.76
CA THR A 99 12.81 11.80 -15.17
C THR A 99 12.41 13.24 -15.47
N ILE A 100 11.56 13.84 -14.64
CA ILE A 100 11.07 15.22 -14.79
C ILE A 100 12.23 16.23 -14.64
N GLU A 101 13.08 16.06 -13.64
CA GLU A 101 14.23 16.94 -13.37
C GLU A 101 15.21 16.97 -14.56
N ASN A 102 15.46 15.82 -15.19
CA ASN A 102 16.41 15.65 -16.29
C ASN A 102 15.86 16.02 -17.69
N ILE A 103 14.61 16.48 -17.80
CA ILE A 103 14.12 17.03 -19.07
C ILE A 103 14.86 18.34 -19.34
N THR A 104 15.52 18.50 -20.47
CA THR A 104 16.27 19.71 -20.82
C THR A 104 15.35 20.81 -21.35
N ASP A 105 14.81 20.63 -22.55
CA ASP A 105 13.99 21.62 -23.26
C ASP A 105 12.54 21.60 -22.75
N LYS A 106 12.36 21.96 -21.48
CA LYS A 106 11.09 21.82 -20.75
C LYS A 106 9.93 22.60 -21.38
N ASP A 107 10.21 23.68 -22.11
CA ASP A 107 9.19 24.51 -22.76
C ASP A 107 8.62 23.94 -24.07
N GLN A 108 9.26 22.90 -24.64
CA GLN A 108 8.73 22.19 -25.80
C GLN A 108 7.40 21.51 -25.46
N ASP A 109 6.44 21.49 -26.40
CA ASP A 109 5.13 20.85 -26.18
C ASP A 109 5.23 19.37 -25.78
N ILE A 110 6.20 18.66 -26.37
CA ILE A 110 6.47 17.25 -26.06
C ILE A 110 6.96 17.12 -24.62
N SER A 111 7.86 18.00 -24.18
CA SER A 111 8.39 18.02 -22.81
C SER A 111 7.31 18.35 -21.78
N LYS A 112 6.46 19.34 -22.04
CA LYS A 112 5.31 19.68 -21.17
C LYS A 112 4.36 18.49 -21.02
N ARG A 113 4.05 17.81 -22.13
CA ARG A 113 3.24 16.58 -22.11
C ARG A 113 3.94 15.47 -21.32
N LYS A 114 5.25 15.31 -21.45
CA LYS A 114 6.04 14.33 -20.71
C LYS A 114 6.03 14.61 -19.21
N ILE A 115 6.26 15.85 -18.77
CA ILE A 115 6.19 16.24 -17.36
C ILE A 115 4.81 15.88 -16.79
N TRP A 116 3.74 16.24 -17.52
CA TRP A 116 2.37 15.93 -17.13
C TRP A 116 2.12 14.42 -17.02
N SER A 117 2.55 13.64 -18.01
CA SER A 117 2.31 12.18 -18.02
C SER A 117 3.11 11.46 -16.94
N GLU A 118 4.38 11.81 -16.73
CA GLU A 118 5.23 11.21 -15.70
C GLU A 118 4.68 11.47 -14.29
N ALA A 119 4.21 12.69 -14.02
CA ALA A 119 3.54 13.00 -12.75
C ALA A 119 2.24 12.19 -12.59
N LYS A 120 1.44 12.09 -13.65
CA LYS A 120 0.18 11.35 -13.64
C LYS A 120 0.36 9.86 -13.36
N LEU A 121 1.40 9.23 -13.91
CA LEU A 121 1.71 7.80 -13.70
C LEU A 121 1.92 7.44 -12.22
N VAL A 122 2.29 8.41 -11.40
CA VAL A 122 2.49 8.23 -9.96
C VAL A 122 1.37 8.85 -9.11
N GLY A 123 0.24 9.18 -9.75
CA GLY A 123 -0.95 9.74 -9.07
C GLY A 123 -0.81 11.21 -8.69
N VAL A 124 0.16 11.93 -9.25
CA VAL A 124 0.35 13.37 -9.04
C VAL A 124 -0.28 14.15 -10.19
N THR A 125 -1.19 15.07 -9.87
CA THR A 125 -1.88 15.87 -10.87
C THR A 125 -1.24 17.26 -10.95
N VAL A 126 -0.73 17.59 -12.14
CA VAL A 126 -0.25 18.94 -12.47
C VAL A 126 -1.04 19.51 -13.64
N PRO A 127 -1.29 20.83 -13.68
CA PRO A 127 -1.93 21.45 -14.84
C PRO A 127 -1.01 21.43 -16.06
N LEU A 128 -1.55 21.08 -17.22
CA LEU A 128 -0.84 21.18 -18.49
C LEU A 128 -0.85 22.63 -18.98
N LEU A 129 0.32 23.28 -18.98
CA LEU A 129 0.47 24.68 -19.41
C LEU A 129 0.84 24.75 -20.90
N GLY A 130 -0.15 24.52 -21.76
CA GLY A 130 0.03 24.41 -23.22
C GLY A 130 0.28 25.73 -23.97
N SER A 131 0.36 26.88 -23.31
CA SER A 131 0.72 28.13 -23.99
C SER A 131 2.21 28.21 -24.31
N ASN A 132 2.56 28.98 -25.34
CA ASN A 132 3.94 29.25 -25.77
C ASN A 132 4.68 30.23 -24.83
N THR A 133 4.12 30.51 -23.64
CA THR A 133 4.76 31.34 -22.64
C THR A 133 6.04 30.64 -22.16
N SER A 134 7.17 31.33 -22.30
CA SER A 134 8.46 30.83 -21.80
C SER A 134 8.41 30.64 -20.28
N GLY A 135 9.07 29.59 -19.78
CA GLY A 135 9.12 29.20 -18.37
C GLY A 135 7.92 28.37 -17.90
N ASN A 136 6.94 28.07 -18.77
CA ASN A 136 5.83 27.18 -18.43
C ASN A 136 6.30 25.75 -18.13
N GLY A 137 7.27 25.26 -18.90
CA GLY A 137 7.87 23.94 -18.69
C GLY A 137 8.55 23.83 -17.33
N ASP A 138 9.37 24.82 -16.97
CA ASP A 138 10.04 24.87 -15.66
C ASP A 138 9.03 24.98 -14.51
N LYS A 139 7.98 25.78 -14.68
CA LYS A 139 6.88 25.90 -13.70
C LYS A 139 6.15 24.58 -13.49
N MET A 140 5.85 23.85 -14.58
CA MET A 140 5.25 22.52 -14.51
C MET A 140 6.18 21.53 -13.81
N SER A 141 7.46 21.52 -14.19
CA SER A 141 8.48 20.65 -13.60
C SER A 141 8.61 20.87 -12.10
N LYS A 142 8.74 22.13 -11.66
CA LYS A 142 8.86 22.48 -10.24
C LYS A 142 7.62 22.06 -9.44
N ASN A 143 6.42 22.32 -9.96
CA ASN A 143 5.18 21.91 -9.31
C ASN A 143 5.07 20.38 -9.19
N ALA A 144 5.40 19.64 -10.25
CA ALA A 144 5.37 18.19 -10.24
C ALA A 144 6.34 17.61 -9.20
N VAL A 145 7.60 18.08 -9.21
CA VAL A 145 8.63 17.62 -8.26
C VAL A 145 8.23 17.94 -6.82
N GLU A 146 7.74 19.15 -6.55
CA GLU A 146 7.32 19.53 -5.20
C GLU A 146 6.17 18.67 -4.66
N GLN A 147 5.18 18.35 -5.51
CA GLN A 147 4.10 17.45 -5.13
C GLN A 147 4.59 16.01 -4.92
N ILE A 148 5.48 15.51 -5.78
CA ILE A 148 6.09 14.19 -5.62
C ILE A 148 6.87 14.12 -4.30
N ASP A 149 7.68 15.13 -3.98
CA ASP A 149 8.46 15.18 -2.73
C ASP A 149 7.55 15.20 -1.50
N LYS A 150 6.42 15.92 -1.54
CA LYS A 150 5.42 15.89 -0.46
C LYS A 150 4.85 14.48 -0.26
N VAL A 151 4.56 13.76 -1.34
CA VAL A 151 4.05 12.37 -1.25
C VAL A 151 5.13 11.43 -0.72
N ILE A 152 6.37 11.53 -1.22
CA ILE A 152 7.51 10.73 -0.71
C ILE A 152 7.66 10.96 0.79
N LYS A 153 7.76 12.23 1.21
CA LYS A 153 7.91 12.60 2.61
C LYS A 153 6.77 12.06 3.47
N PHE A 154 5.53 12.22 3.03
CA PHE A 154 4.35 11.70 3.75
C PHE A 154 4.38 10.18 3.93
N LEU A 155 4.83 9.45 2.90
CA LEU A 155 4.94 7.99 2.94
C LEU A 155 6.12 7.53 3.81
N GLU A 156 7.24 8.25 3.78
CA GLU A 156 8.45 7.95 4.56
C GLU A 156 8.28 8.31 6.05
N GLU A 157 7.65 9.45 6.39
CA GLU A 157 7.38 9.89 7.76
C GLU A 157 6.47 8.92 8.52
N GLY A 158 5.57 8.22 7.82
CA GLY A 158 4.77 7.17 8.42
C GLY A 158 5.55 5.88 8.71
N THR A 159 6.83 5.75 8.33
CA THR A 159 7.65 4.50 8.37
C THR A 159 8.56 4.35 9.57
N ASN A 160 8.60 5.36 10.45
CA ASN A 160 9.30 5.30 11.73
C ASN A 160 8.37 4.97 12.89
#